data_AF-A0A7S0UZN2-F1
#
_entry.id   AF-A0A7S0UZN2-F1
#
_cell.length_a   1.000
_cell.length_b   1.000
_cell.length_c   1.000
_cell.angle_alpha   90.00
_cell.angle_beta   90.00
_cell.angle_gamma   90.00
#
_symmetry.space_group_name_H-M   'P 1'
#
loop_
_entity.id
_entity.type
_entity.pdbx_description
1 polymer ?
#
loop_
_entity_poly.entity_id
_entity_poly.type
_entity_poly.pdbx_seq_one_letter_code
_entity_poly.pdbx_strand_id
1 'polypeptide(L)'
;KKAQENKPPPVATKQQLMDAVAKSVDPEDSVDVYKKAFVSHVNRLQNASKVMAEITPALTKLHESHKGDLAKIEAFFCELAPEPHKGKPMPPGMINALLRIPPSNTTCTVQEFLSCMERNMDPGDKAESFTEPIAKHTA
;
A
#
# COMPACT_ATOMS: atom_id res chain seq x y z
N LYS A 1 13.60 23.87 24.64
CA LYS A 1 12.38 23.14 24.22
C LYS A 1 11.20 23.78 24.94
N LYS A 2 10.39 24.62 24.27
CA LYS A 2 9.18 25.18 24.89
C LYS A 2 8.15 24.06 25.00
N ALA A 3 7.61 23.86 26.20
CA ALA A 3 6.51 22.94 26.44
C ALA A 3 5.35 23.28 25.50
N GLN A 4 4.85 22.29 24.75
CA GLN A 4 3.57 22.43 24.07
C GLN A 4 2.52 22.66 25.15
N GLU A 5 2.00 23.87 25.17
CA GLU A 5 0.86 24.29 25.97
C GLU A 5 -0.28 23.30 25.70
N ASN A 6 -0.78 22.63 26.75
CA ASN A 6 -1.93 21.72 26.70
C ASN A 6 -3.18 22.50 26.32
N LYS A 7 -3.31 22.89 25.05
CA LYS A 7 -4.55 23.42 24.51
C LYS A 7 -5.51 22.24 24.34
N PRO A 8 -6.74 22.34 24.87
CA PRO A 8 -7.75 21.34 24.59
C PRO A 8 -7.90 21.20 23.07
N PRO A 9 -8.16 19.97 22.57
CA PRO A 9 -8.32 19.76 21.15
C PRO A 9 -9.43 20.67 20.63
N PRO A 10 -9.28 21.26 19.43
CA PRO A 10 -10.31 22.13 18.87
C PRO A 10 -11.63 21.35 18.77
N VAL A 11 -12.69 21.90 19.36
CA VAL A 11 -14.04 21.34 19.32
C VAL A 11 -14.83 22.07 18.25
N ALA A 12 -15.26 21.36 17.21
CA ALA A 12 -16.12 21.91 16.17
C ALA A 12 -17.57 22.00 16.66
N THR A 13 -18.25 23.09 16.32
CA THR A 13 -19.71 23.19 16.47
C THR A 13 -20.41 22.35 15.40
N LYS A 14 -21.68 22.00 15.63
CA LYS A 14 -22.52 21.33 14.61
C LYS A 14 -22.53 22.11 13.29
N GLN A 15 -22.57 23.45 13.34
CA GLN A 15 -22.57 24.28 12.14
C GLN A 15 -21.23 24.18 11.39
N GLN A 16 -20.10 24.23 12.10
CA GLN A 16 -18.78 24.07 11.49
C GLN A 16 -18.59 22.70 10.82
N LEU A 17 -19.16 21.64 11.41
CA LEU A 17 -19.19 20.32 10.78
C LEU A 17 -20.05 20.32 9.51
N MET A 18 -21.25 20.89 9.55
CA MET A 18 -22.14 20.95 8.39
C MET A 18 -21.54 21.77 7.24
N ASP A 19 -20.94 22.93 7.55
CA ASP A 19 -20.26 23.77 6.56
C ASP A 19 -19.06 23.06 5.93
N ALA A 20 -18.31 22.27 6.72
CA ALA A 20 -17.20 21.48 6.22
C ALA A 20 -17.68 20.36 5.28
N VAL A 21 -18.75 19.66 5.64
CA VAL A 21 -19.37 18.62 4.79
C VAL A 21 -19.93 19.21 3.51
N ALA A 22 -20.59 20.37 3.57
CA ALA A 22 -21.09 21.06 2.40
C ALA A 22 -19.96 21.51 1.45
N LYS A 23 -18.80 21.89 2.00
CA LYS A 23 -17.60 22.26 1.25
C LYS A 23 -16.78 21.08 0.75
N SER A 24 -16.98 19.88 1.30
CA SER A 24 -16.27 18.68 0.87
C SER A 24 -16.91 18.01 -0.34
N VAL A 25 -18.10 18.47 -0.75
CA VAL A 25 -18.75 18.03 -1.99
C VAL A 25 -18.28 18.94 -3.11
N ASP A 26 -17.44 18.43 -3.99
CA ASP A 26 -17.00 19.18 -5.16
C ASP A 26 -18.15 19.32 -6.17
N PRO A 27 -18.22 20.38 -6.99
CA PRO A 27 -19.27 20.52 -8.01
C PRO A 27 -19.32 19.36 -9.02
N GLU A 28 -18.23 18.61 -9.17
CA GLU A 28 -18.12 17.42 -10.00
C GLU A 28 -18.55 16.13 -9.28
N ASP A 29 -18.75 16.18 -7.96
CA ASP A 29 -19.21 15.05 -7.18
C ASP A 29 -20.66 14.71 -7.55
N SER A 30 -20.80 13.57 -8.21
CA SER A 30 -22.09 12.98 -8.53
C SER A 30 -22.15 11.56 -8.00
N VAL A 31 -23.37 11.06 -7.82
CA VAL A 31 -23.60 9.65 -7.46
C VAL A 31 -22.86 8.70 -8.43
N ASP A 32 -22.78 9.04 -9.71
CA ASP A 32 -22.12 8.20 -10.71
C ASP A 32 -20.58 8.23 -10.60
N VAL A 33 -19.99 9.37 -10.22
CA VAL A 33 -18.55 9.46 -9.89
C VAL A 33 -18.22 8.54 -8.71
N TYR A 34 -19.01 8.62 -7.63
CA TYR A 34 -18.81 7.75 -6.47
C TYR A 34 -19.04 6.27 -6.82
N LYS A 35 -20.12 5.94 -7.55
CA LYS A 35 -20.36 4.56 -8.02
C LYS A 35 -19.17 4.02 -8.82
N LYS A 36 -18.61 4.81 -9.74
CA LYS A 36 -17.45 4.41 -10.53
C LYS A 36 -16.24 4.12 -9.64
N ALA A 37 -15.97 4.99 -8.66
CA ALA A 37 -14.88 4.78 -7.70
C ALA A 37 -15.10 3.51 -6.86
N PHE A 38 -16.31 3.28 -6.35
CA PHE A 38 -16.64 2.08 -5.58
C PHE A 38 -16.53 0.80 -6.40
N VAL A 39 -17.07 0.78 -7.63
CA VAL A 39 -16.95 -0.38 -8.53
C VAL A 39 -15.49 -0.67 -8.83
N SER A 40 -14.69 0.35 -9.13
CA SER A 40 -13.25 0.19 -9.35
C SER A 40 -12.56 -0.40 -8.11
N HIS A 41 -12.90 0.08 -6.91
CA HIS A 41 -12.32 -0.41 -5.66
C HIS A 41 -12.72 -1.86 -5.36
N VAL A 42 -14.00 -2.21 -5.54
CA VAL A 42 -14.49 -3.58 -5.36
C VAL A 42 -13.81 -4.52 -6.35
N ASN A 43 -13.69 -4.13 -7.62
CA ASN A 43 -12.98 -4.93 -8.63
C ASN A 43 -11.51 -5.13 -8.24
N ARG A 44 -10.84 -4.08 -7.74
CA ARG A 44 -9.47 -4.17 -7.23
C ARG A 44 -9.36 -5.19 -6.10
N LEU A 45 -10.24 -5.12 -5.09
CA LEU A 45 -10.22 -6.03 -3.94
C LEU A 45 -10.49 -7.49 -4.35
N GLN A 46 -11.46 -7.69 -5.25
CA GLN A 46 -11.76 -9.02 -5.78
C GLN A 46 -10.59 -9.58 -6.58
N ASN A 47 -9.93 -8.76 -7.40
CA ASN A 47 -8.73 -9.18 -8.14
C ASN A 47 -7.57 -9.50 -7.20
N ALA A 48 -7.30 -8.61 -6.24
CA ALA A 48 -6.25 -8.79 -5.25
C ALA A 48 -6.42 -10.11 -4.49
N SER A 49 -7.63 -10.41 -4.01
CA SER A 49 -7.94 -11.65 -3.32
C SER A 49 -7.66 -12.90 -4.18
N LYS A 50 -8.04 -12.88 -5.46
CA LYS A 50 -7.80 -14.00 -6.39
C LYS A 50 -6.32 -14.20 -6.67
N VAL A 51 -5.64 -13.14 -7.11
CA VAL A 51 -4.22 -13.22 -7.47
C VAL A 51 -3.37 -13.56 -6.25
N MET A 52 -3.64 -12.95 -5.09
CA MET A 52 -2.94 -13.27 -3.84
C MET A 52 -3.12 -14.73 -3.44
N ALA A 53 -4.29 -15.35 -3.66
CA ALA A 53 -4.46 -16.78 -3.37
C ALA A 53 -3.50 -17.66 -4.18
N GLU A 54 -3.17 -17.26 -5.40
CA GLU A 54 -2.24 -17.99 -6.28
C GLU A 54 -0.77 -17.73 -5.91
N ILE A 55 -0.40 -16.47 -5.63
CA ILE A 55 1.01 -16.09 -5.47
C ILE A 55 1.49 -16.10 -4.01
N THR A 56 0.59 -16.18 -3.01
CA THR A 56 0.95 -16.17 -1.58
C THR A 56 2.01 -17.22 -1.23
N PRO A 57 1.91 -18.50 -1.66
CA PRO A 57 2.94 -19.49 -1.34
C PRO A 57 4.33 -19.10 -1.83
N ALA A 58 4.41 -18.51 -3.03
CA ALA A 58 5.67 -18.09 -3.62
C ALA A 58 6.23 -16.83 -2.94
N LEU A 59 5.37 -15.86 -2.60
CA LEU A 59 5.74 -14.66 -1.83
C LEU A 59 6.21 -15.02 -0.42
N THR A 60 5.56 -15.96 0.25
CA THR A 60 6.00 -16.47 1.57
C THR A 60 7.40 -17.06 1.47
N LYS A 61 7.65 -17.89 0.44
CA LYS A 61 8.98 -18.48 0.22
C LYS A 61 10.07 -17.42 -0.04
N LEU A 62 9.76 -16.38 -0.83
CA LEU A 62 10.65 -15.24 -1.04
C LEU A 62 10.96 -14.50 0.27
N HIS A 63 9.94 -14.27 1.09
CA HIS A 63 10.12 -13.63 2.39
C HIS A 63 11.02 -14.46 3.31
N GLU A 64 10.77 -15.77 3.38
CA GLU A 64 11.53 -16.73 4.20
C GLU A 64 12.99 -16.83 3.78
N SER A 65 13.29 -16.83 2.48
CA SER A 65 14.67 -16.90 1.98
C SER A 65 15.52 -15.70 2.42
N HIS A 66 14.90 -14.52 2.54
CA HIS A 66 15.54 -13.30 3.04
C HIS A 66 15.31 -13.03 4.52
N LYS A 67 14.53 -13.87 5.20
CA LYS A 67 14.12 -13.68 6.61
C LYS A 67 13.53 -12.28 6.87
N GLY A 68 12.82 -11.75 5.86
CA GLY A 68 12.20 -10.44 5.91
C GLY A 68 13.14 -9.23 5.83
N ASP A 69 14.40 -9.40 5.42
CA ASP A 69 15.37 -8.30 5.23
C ASP A 69 14.83 -7.20 4.31
N LEU A 70 14.75 -5.97 4.81
CA LEU A 70 14.13 -4.88 4.06
C LEU A 70 14.91 -4.47 2.81
N ALA A 71 16.24 -4.60 2.77
CA ALA A 71 16.99 -4.23 1.58
C ALA A 71 16.73 -5.21 0.44
N LYS A 72 16.55 -6.50 0.75
CA LYS A 72 16.15 -7.54 -0.22
C LYS A 72 14.71 -7.37 -0.68
N ILE A 73 13.79 -7.12 0.26
CA ILE A 73 12.38 -6.86 -0.05
C ILE A 73 12.22 -5.56 -0.86
N GLU A 74 12.99 -4.51 -0.55
CA GLU A 74 13.00 -3.27 -1.33
C GLU A 74 13.43 -3.52 -2.78
N ALA A 75 14.50 -4.31 -3.00
CA ALA A 75 14.97 -4.63 -4.35
C ALA A 75 13.89 -5.32 -5.19
N PHE A 76 13.10 -6.22 -4.58
CA PHE A 76 11.94 -6.84 -5.21
C PHE A 76 10.88 -5.80 -5.59
N PHE A 77 10.49 -4.90 -4.66
CA PHE A 77 9.52 -3.86 -4.97
C PHE A 77 10.01 -2.84 -6.02
N CYS A 78 11.31 -2.53 -6.05
CA CYS A 78 11.88 -1.65 -7.08
C CYS A 78 11.68 -2.26 -8.47
N GLU A 79 11.83 -3.58 -8.62
CA GLU A 79 11.60 -4.28 -9.88
C GLU A 79 10.13 -4.29 -10.31
N LEU A 80 9.21 -4.29 -9.35
CA LEU A 80 7.76 -4.19 -9.59
C LEU A 80 7.27 -2.76 -9.82
N ALA A 81 8.09 -1.74 -9.53
CA ALA A 81 7.67 -0.36 -9.66
C ALA A 81 7.28 -0.04 -11.12
N PRO A 82 6.22 0.77 -11.34
CA PRO A 82 5.84 1.19 -12.67
C PRO A 82 6.90 2.11 -13.30
N GLU A 83 6.92 2.19 -14.62
CA GLU A 83 7.71 3.20 -15.31
C GLU A 83 7.27 4.63 -14.91
N PRO A 84 8.20 5.60 -14.76
CA PRO A 84 9.64 5.52 -15.05
C PRO A 84 10.50 5.08 -13.85
N HIS A 85 9.90 4.52 -12.80
CA HIS A 85 10.57 4.23 -11.53
C HIS A 85 11.06 2.78 -11.40
N LYS A 86 10.75 1.93 -12.39
CA LYS A 86 11.18 0.54 -12.43
C LYS A 86 12.69 0.39 -12.25
N GLY A 87 13.07 -0.49 -11.32
CA GLY A 87 14.46 -0.81 -10.98
C GLY A 87 15.22 0.31 -10.27
N LYS A 88 14.62 1.47 -10.02
CA LYS A 88 15.29 2.57 -9.30
C LYS A 88 15.16 2.36 -7.78
N PRO A 89 16.21 2.68 -7.00
CA PRO A 89 16.15 2.60 -5.54
C PRO A 89 15.00 3.44 -4.97
N MET A 90 14.41 2.98 -3.88
CA MET A 90 13.39 3.77 -3.20
C MET A 90 14.04 4.92 -2.42
N PRO A 91 13.35 6.07 -2.29
CA PRO A 91 13.71 7.08 -1.31
C PRO A 91 13.87 6.49 0.11
N PRO A 92 14.80 7.02 0.92
CA PRO A 92 15.00 6.54 2.30
C PRO A 92 13.71 6.52 3.12
N GLY A 93 13.42 5.39 3.77
CA GLY A 93 12.23 5.18 4.60
C GLY A 93 10.94 4.86 3.82
N MET A 94 10.96 4.88 2.48
CA MET A 94 9.78 4.57 1.69
C MET A 94 9.37 3.10 1.83
N ILE A 95 10.30 2.16 1.92
CA ILE A 95 9.97 0.75 2.13
C ILE A 95 9.25 0.52 3.47
N ASN A 96 9.70 1.19 4.54
CA ASN A 96 9.04 1.15 5.84
C ASN A 96 7.61 1.73 5.76
N ALA A 97 7.44 2.84 5.04
CA ALA A 97 6.12 3.45 4.84
C ALA A 97 5.18 2.55 4.02
N LEU A 98 5.70 1.90 2.98
CA LEU A 98 4.96 0.99 2.11
C LEU A 98 4.47 -0.25 2.88
N LEU A 99 5.35 -0.84 3.68
CA LEU A 99 5.04 -1.96 4.57
C LEU A 99 4.23 -1.56 5.81
N ARG A 100 4.19 -0.25 6.13
CA ARG A 100 3.55 0.35 7.32
C ARG A 100 4.18 -0.10 8.65
N ILE A 101 5.51 -0.12 8.69
CA ILE A 101 6.32 -0.49 9.87
C ILE A 101 7.16 0.70 10.37
N PRO A 102 7.64 0.68 11.62
CA PRO A 102 8.48 1.76 12.15
C PRO A 102 9.75 1.99 11.32
N PRO A 103 10.25 3.24 11.21
CA PRO A 103 11.47 3.55 10.46
C PRO A 103 12.74 2.89 11.02
N SER A 104 12.73 2.48 12.29
CA SER A 104 13.84 1.79 12.95
C SER A 104 13.95 0.31 12.56
N ASN A 105 12.90 -0.26 11.94
CA ASN A 105 12.91 -1.67 11.58
C ASN A 105 13.78 -1.89 10.33
N THR A 106 14.59 -2.95 10.38
CA THR A 106 15.40 -3.44 9.26
C THR A 106 14.85 -4.74 8.68
N THR A 107 13.79 -5.29 9.27
CA THR A 107 13.07 -6.47 8.80
C THR A 107 11.55 -6.25 8.87
N CYS A 108 10.80 -7.07 8.14
CA CYS A 108 9.35 -7.18 8.22
C CYS A 108 8.92 -8.63 8.45
N THR A 109 7.71 -8.81 8.97
CA THR A 109 7.03 -10.11 9.05
C THR A 109 6.42 -10.50 7.70
N VAL A 110 6.17 -11.80 7.51
CA VAL A 110 5.50 -12.28 6.28
C VAL A 110 4.11 -11.67 6.13
N GLN A 111 3.38 -11.46 7.23
CA GLN A 111 2.06 -10.84 7.21
C GLN A 111 2.12 -9.37 6.75
N GLU A 112 3.11 -8.60 7.20
CA GLU A 112 3.31 -7.21 6.75
C GLU A 112 3.62 -7.16 5.26
N PHE A 113 4.47 -8.07 4.77
CA PHE A 113 4.81 -8.19 3.35
C PHE A 113 3.61 -8.59 2.49
N LEU A 114 2.89 -9.66 2.84
CA LEU A 114 1.70 -10.11 2.10
C LEU A 114 0.59 -9.06 2.11
N SER A 115 0.35 -8.42 3.26
CA SER A 115 -0.62 -7.34 3.36
C SER A 115 -0.23 -6.15 2.50
N CYS A 116 1.07 -5.89 2.34
CA CYS A 116 1.56 -4.85 1.44
C CYS A 116 1.27 -5.17 -0.02
N MET A 117 1.52 -6.41 -0.45
CA MET A 117 1.21 -6.86 -1.81
C MET A 117 -0.29 -6.74 -2.11
N GLU A 118 -1.15 -7.26 -1.23
CA GLU A 118 -2.61 -7.22 -1.42
C GLU A 118 -3.17 -5.79 -1.49
N ARG A 119 -2.65 -4.89 -0.64
CA ARG A 119 -3.10 -3.48 -0.60
C ARG A 119 -2.77 -2.71 -1.87
N ASN A 120 -1.63 -3.02 -2.50
CA ASN A 120 -1.13 -2.26 -3.65
C ASN A 120 -1.39 -2.96 -4.99
N MET A 121 -2.08 -4.10 -4.98
CA MET A 121 -2.45 -4.79 -6.21
C MET A 121 -3.51 -4.02 -6.98
N ASP A 122 -3.32 -3.91 -8.29
CA ASP A 122 -4.19 -3.23 -9.22
C ASP A 122 -5.29 -4.14 -9.78
N PRO A 123 -6.39 -3.57 -10.30
CA PRO A 123 -7.48 -4.38 -10.89
C PRO A 123 -7.06 -5.20 -12.11
N GLY A 124 -5.97 -4.83 -12.78
CA GLY A 124 -5.46 -5.48 -13.98
C GLY A 124 -4.29 -6.43 -13.74
N ASP A 125 -3.79 -6.51 -12.50
CA ASP A 125 -2.68 -7.38 -12.15
C ASP A 125 -3.07 -8.85 -12.32
N LYS A 126 -2.07 -9.66 -12.69
CA LYS A 126 -2.23 -11.11 -12.88
C LYS A 126 -1.09 -11.84 -12.18
N ALA A 127 -1.33 -13.08 -11.76
CA ALA A 127 -0.34 -13.89 -11.05
C ALA A 127 0.96 -14.08 -11.88
N GLU A 128 0.85 -14.20 -13.19
CA GLU A 128 1.99 -14.39 -14.08
C GLU A 128 2.94 -13.20 -14.06
N SER A 129 2.42 -11.98 -13.86
CA SER A 129 3.22 -10.74 -13.76
C SER A 129 4.18 -10.72 -12.57
N PHE A 130 3.93 -11.55 -11.56
CA PHE A 130 4.77 -11.64 -10.36
C PHE A 130 5.70 -12.85 -10.36
N THR A 131 5.43 -13.86 -11.19
CA THR A 131 6.10 -15.17 -11.11
C THR A 131 7.60 -15.05 -11.37
N GLU A 132 7.99 -14.35 -12.44
CA GLU A 132 9.40 -14.16 -12.79
C GLU A 132 10.16 -13.27 -11.76
N PRO A 133 9.64 -12.09 -11.35
CA PRO A 133 10.26 -11.30 -10.28
C PRO A 133 10.41 -12.09 -8.97
N ILE A 134 9.39 -12.86 -8.56
CA ILE A 134 9.48 -13.67 -7.34
C ILE A 134 10.60 -14.71 -7.47
N ALA A 135 10.64 -15.46 -8.57
CA ALA A 135 11.66 -16.48 -8.79
C ALA A 135 13.08 -15.90 -8.75
N LYS A 136 13.28 -14.76 -9.43
CA LYS A 136 14.57 -14.06 -9.49
C LYS A 136 15.05 -13.61 -8.11
N HIS A 137 14.14 -13.12 -7.27
CA HIS A 137 14.48 -12.66 -5.93
C HIS A 137 14.46 -13.78 -4.88
N THR A 138 13.99 -14.98 -5.19
CA THR A 138 14.01 -16.10 -4.21
C THR A 138 15.32 -16.89 -4.24
N ALA A 139 16.05 -16.86 -5.35
CA ALA A 139 17.32 -17.56 -5.56
C ALA A 139 18.49 -16.92 -4.80
#